data_AF-F2J661-F1
#
_entry.id   AF-F2J661-F1
#
_cell.length_a   1.000
_cell.length_b   1.000
_cell.length_c   1.000
_cell.angle_alpha   90.00
_cell.angle_beta   90.00
_cell.angle_gamma   90.00
#
_symmetry.space_group_name_H-M   'P 1'
#
loop_
_entity.id
_entity.type
_entity.pdbx_description
1 polymer ?
#
loop_
_entity_poly.entity_id
_entity_poly.type
_entity_poly.pdbx_seq_one_letter_code
_entity_poly.pdbx_strand_id
1 'polypeptide(L)'
;MLSDDLRALRDGLAEHRSHDGRLVLSGTVTSLVELMLTDCMRQARHLEAAVPAGAVTITAADLASGKVTRMPVVPRPRPQDGGAAS
;
A
#
# COMPACT_ATOMS: atom_id res chain seq x y z
N MET A 1 -5.83 -3.71 4.40
CA MET A 1 -4.39 -3.36 4.52
C MET A 1 -4.09 -3.15 6.00
N LEU A 2 -2.83 -3.21 6.45
CA LEU A 2 -2.49 -3.02 7.88
C LEU A 2 -3.10 -1.75 8.50
N SER A 3 -3.21 -0.67 7.71
CA SER A 3 -3.89 0.56 8.10
C SER A 3 -5.40 0.39 8.39
N ASP A 4 -6.08 -0.47 7.64
CA ASP A 4 -7.50 -0.77 7.84
C ASP A 4 -7.70 -1.67 9.06
N ASP A 5 -6.79 -2.63 9.27
CA ASP A 5 -6.83 -3.54 10.42
C ASP A 5 -6.61 -2.76 11.73
N LEU A 6 -5.67 -1.82 11.75
CA LEU A 6 -5.47 -0.90 12.87
C LEU A 6 -6.65 0.04 13.09
N ARG A 7 -7.32 0.48 12.01
CA ARG A 7 -8.53 1.31 12.11
C ARG A 7 -9.68 0.50 12.73
N ALA A 8 -9.90 -0.72 12.27
CA ALA A 8 -10.91 -1.62 12.80
C ALA A 8 -10.66 -1.95 14.28
N LEU A 9 -9.41 -2.22 14.66
CA LEU A 9 -9.03 -2.43 16.06
C LEU A 9 -9.33 -1.20 16.92
N ARG A 10 -8.94 -0.01 16.45
CA ARG A 10 -9.22 1.25 17.16
C ARG A 10 -10.72 1.47 17.35
N ASP A 11 -11.51 1.23 16.30
CA ASP A 11 -12.96 1.45 16.33
C ASP A 11 -13.62 0.46 17.30
N GLY A 12 -13.21 -0.81 17.32
CA GLY A 12 -13.65 -1.78 18.31
C GLY A 12 -13.22 -1.44 19.75
N LEU A 13 -12.03 -0.88 19.96
CA LEU A 13 -11.60 -0.40 21.27
C LEU A 13 -12.39 0.82 21.75
N ALA A 14 -12.92 1.64 20.83
CA ALA A 14 -13.74 2.79 21.19
C ALA A 14 -15.06 2.37 21.85
N GLU A 15 -15.62 1.21 21.49
CA GLU A 15 -16.83 0.65 22.08
C GLU A 15 -16.63 0.19 23.54
N HIS A 16 -15.39 -0.09 23.94
CA HIS A 16 -15.02 -0.50 25.29
C HIS A 16 -14.49 0.65 26.16
N ARG A 17 -14.64 1.90 25.69
CA ARG A 17 -14.20 3.08 26.43
C ARG A 17 -15.28 3.49 27.43
N SER A 18 -14.89 3.58 28.69
CA SER A 18 -15.73 4.10 29.77
C SER A 18 -15.97 5.60 29.60
N HIS A 19 -17.00 6.13 30.27
CA HIS A 19 -17.37 7.55 30.24
C HIS A 19 -16.28 8.50 30.75
N ASP A 20 -15.36 8.01 31.57
CA ASP A 20 -14.17 8.74 32.06
C ASP A 20 -12.97 8.65 31.09
N GLY A 21 -13.15 8.02 29.92
CA GLY A 21 -12.13 7.87 28.89
C GLY A 21 -11.17 6.70 29.12
N ARG A 22 -11.33 5.93 30.21
CA ARG A 22 -10.53 4.73 30.48
C ARG A 22 -10.97 3.56 29.60
N LEU A 23 -10.01 2.81 29.10
CA LEU A 23 -10.27 1.57 28.37
C LEU A 23 -10.32 0.43 29.38
N VAL A 24 -11.47 -0.20 29.52
CA VAL A 24 -11.65 -1.34 30.43
C VAL A 24 -12.07 -2.55 29.59
N LEU A 25 -11.15 -3.49 29.44
CA LEU A 25 -11.37 -4.71 28.67
C LEU A 25 -11.63 -5.88 29.62
N SER A 26 -12.54 -6.76 29.24
CA SER A 26 -12.65 -8.07 29.90
C SER A 26 -11.41 -8.91 29.57
N GLY A 27 -11.08 -9.90 30.41
CA GLY A 27 -9.90 -10.75 30.19
C GLY A 27 -9.84 -11.36 28.80
N THR A 28 -10.97 -11.87 28.29
CA THR A 28 -11.08 -12.42 26.93
C THR A 28 -10.79 -11.38 25.85
N VAL A 29 -11.33 -10.17 25.99
CA VAL A 29 -11.12 -9.09 25.01
C VAL A 29 -9.66 -8.62 25.05
N THR A 30 -9.05 -8.54 26.23
CA THR A 30 -7.62 -8.24 26.37
C THR A 30 -6.77 -9.24 25.59
N SER A 31 -6.99 -10.55 25.77
CA SER A 31 -6.22 -11.58 25.05
C SER A 31 -6.40 -11.51 23.53
N LEU A 32 -7.61 -11.19 23.05
CA LEU A 32 -7.87 -10.99 21.63
C LEU A 32 -7.13 -9.77 21.09
N VAL A 33 -7.16 -8.65 21.81
CA VAL A 33 -6.45 -7.42 21.43
C VAL A 33 -4.93 -7.65 21.40
N GLU A 34 -4.38 -8.38 22.37
CA GLU A 34 -2.95 -8.75 22.39
C GLU A 34 -2.57 -9.60 21.17
N LEU A 35 -3.41 -10.57 20.79
CA LEU A 35 -3.20 -11.39 19.60
C LEU A 35 -3.22 -10.53 18.33
N MET A 36 -4.22 -9.66 18.18
CA MET A 36 -4.36 -8.77 17.03
C MET A 36 -3.18 -7.80 16.91
N LEU A 37 -2.73 -7.22 18.02
CA LEU A 37 -1.55 -6.35 18.06
C LEU A 37 -0.28 -7.12 17.66
N THR A 38 -0.13 -8.35 18.15
CA THR A 38 1.01 -9.21 17.80
C THR A 38 1.05 -9.49 16.30
N ASP A 39 -0.09 -9.77 15.68
CA ASP A 39 -0.16 -9.99 14.22
C ASP A 39 0.14 -8.69 13.45
N CYS A 40 -0.43 -7.56 13.86
CA CYS A 40 -0.16 -6.25 13.25
C CYS A 40 1.34 -5.91 13.31
N MET A 41 2.00 -6.15 14.45
CA MET A 41 3.45 -5.92 14.58
C MET A 41 4.26 -6.83 13.65
N ARG A 42 3.85 -8.10 13.50
CA ARG A 42 4.51 -9.03 12.58
C ARG A 42 4.38 -8.57 11.13
N GLN A 43 3.19 -8.12 10.72
CA GLN A 43 2.97 -7.57 9.39
C GLN A 43 3.78 -6.28 9.17
N ALA A 44 3.82 -5.38 10.16
CA ALA A 44 4.63 -4.16 10.08
C ALA A 44 6.11 -4.50 9.86
N ARG A 45 6.67 -5.44 10.64
CA ARG A 45 8.06 -5.90 10.47
C ARG A 45 8.30 -6.54 9.10
N HIS A 46 7.31 -7.29 8.59
CA HIS A 46 7.41 -7.86 7.25
C HIS A 46 7.44 -6.77 6.17
N LEU A 47 6.62 -5.72 6.31
CA LEU A 47 6.62 -4.58 5.39
C LEU A 47 7.90 -3.74 5.49
N GLU A 48 8.46 -3.58 6.69
CA GLU A 48 9.76 -2.94 6.91
C GLU A 48 10.90 -3.75 6.28
N ALA A 49 10.85 -5.08 6.38
CA ALA A 49 11.83 -5.99 5.81
C ALA A 49 11.66 -6.17 4.29
N ALA A 50 10.45 -5.97 3.77
CA ALA A 50 10.16 -5.97 2.35
C ALA A 50 10.71 -4.68 1.73
N VAL A 51 12.01 -4.66 1.45
CA VAL A 51 12.60 -3.70 0.53
C VAL A 51 11.81 -3.84 -0.78
N PRO A 52 11.15 -2.78 -1.30
CA PRO A 52 10.63 -2.85 -2.64
C PRO A 52 11.80 -3.17 -3.53
N ALA A 53 11.79 -4.35 -4.16
CA ALA A 53 12.68 -4.63 -5.27
C ALA A 53 12.51 -3.43 -6.18
N GLY A 54 13.56 -2.61 -6.30
CA GLY A 54 13.47 -1.29 -6.93
C GLY A 54 12.87 -1.41 -8.33
N ALA A 55 12.57 -0.28 -8.95
CA ALA A 55 12.08 -0.26 -10.33
C ALA A 55 12.87 -1.25 -11.19
N VAL A 56 12.18 -2.20 -11.82
CA VAL A 56 12.81 -3.22 -12.65
C VAL A 56 13.54 -2.49 -13.78
N THR A 57 14.86 -2.44 -13.70
CA THR A 57 15.70 -1.86 -14.73
C THR A 57 15.97 -2.92 -15.78
N ILE A 58 15.59 -2.62 -17.03
CA ILE A 58 15.97 -3.44 -18.17
C ILE A 58 17.49 -3.39 -18.29
N THR A 59 18.16 -4.52 -18.03
CA THR A 59 19.62 -4.61 -18.11
C THR A 59 20.08 -4.81 -19.55
N ALA A 60 21.38 -4.64 -19.79
CA ALA A 60 21.97 -4.97 -21.09
C ALA A 60 21.83 -6.47 -21.45
N ALA A 61 21.81 -7.35 -20.44
CA ALA A 61 21.59 -8.78 -20.63
C ALA A 61 20.15 -9.07 -21.09
N ASP A 62 19.16 -8.35 -20.57
CA ASP A 62 17.76 -8.48 -21.00
C ASP A 62 17.59 -8.06 -22.46
N LEU A 63 18.27 -7.00 -22.88
CA LEU A 63 18.32 -6.56 -24.28
C LEU A 63 19.03 -7.58 -25.19
N ALA A 64 20.13 -8.15 -24.73
CA ALA A 64 20.88 -9.18 -25.48
C ALA A 64 20.12 -10.50 -25.62
N SER A 65 19.25 -10.82 -24.66
CA SER A 65 18.43 -12.04 -24.67
C SER A 65 17.33 -12.06 -25.75
N GLY A 66 17.05 -10.91 -26.38
CA GLY A 66 15.97 -10.76 -27.36
C GLY A 66 14.56 -10.77 -26.77
N LYS A 67 14.40 -10.96 -25.45
CA LYS A 67 13.09 -10.97 -24.76
C LYS A 67 12.47 -9.56 -24.60
N VAL A 68 13.28 -8.52 -24.75
CA VAL A 68 12.86 -7.12 -24.60
C VAL A 68 13.20 -6.36 -25.88
N THR A 69 12.21 -5.71 -26.48
CA THR A 69 12.39 -4.87 -27.68
C THR A 69 11.96 -3.44 -27.37
N ARG A 70 12.83 -2.46 -27.69
CA ARG A 70 12.48 -1.04 -27.56
C ARG A 70 11.60 -0.64 -28.74
N MET A 71 10.37 -0.23 -28.46
CA MET A 71 9.50 0.36 -29.48
C MET A 71 9.88 1.82 -29.72
N PRO A 72 9.94 2.28 -30.98
CA PRO A 72 10.13 3.69 -31.27
C PRO A 72 8.93 4.49 -30.79
N VAL A 73 9.19 5.61 -30.08
CA VAL A 73 8.13 6.54 -29.69
C VAL A 73 7.71 7.32 -30.92
N VAL A 74 6.53 7.02 -31.45
CA VAL A 74 5.94 7.80 -32.54
C VAL A 74 5.39 9.11 -31.95
N PRO A 75 5.82 10.29 -32.44
CA PRO A 75 5.23 11.56 -32.02
C PRO A 75 3.74 11.56 -32.31
N ARG A 76 2.91 11.89 -31.31
CA ARG A 76 1.47 12.06 -31.56
C ARG A 76 1.27 13.26 -32.50
N PRO A 77 0.40 13.17 -33.52
CA PRO A 77 0.02 14.32 -34.32
C PRO A 77 -0.54 15.39 -33.38
N ARG A 78 0.02 16.61 -33.42
CA ARG A 78 -0.61 17.75 -32.75
C ARG A 78 -1.81 18.17 -33.59
N PRO A 79 -2.97 18.47 -32.98
CA PRO A 79 -4.05 19.11 -33.74
C PRO A 79 -3.51 20.41 -34.33
N GLN A 80 -3.70 20.61 -35.64
CA GLN A 80 -3.46 21.90 -36.27
C GLN A 80 -4.53 22.86 -35.75
N ASP A 81 -4.11 23.87 -34.99
CA ASP A 81 -4.93 25.05 -34.74
C ASP A 81 -5.12 25.77 -36.09
N GLY A 82 -6.22 25.47 -36.79
CA GLY A 82 -6.44 25.99 -38.13
C GLY A 82 -7.86 25.75 -38.63
N GLY A 83 -8.81 26.54 -38.16
CA GLY A 83 -10.18 26.52 -38.67
C GLY A 83 -11.12 27.57 -38.10
N ALA A 84 -10.62 28.75 -37.72
CA ALA A 84 -11.46 29.93 -37.51
C ALA A 84 -10.94 31.04 -38.44
N ALA A 85 -11.63 31.25 -39.57
CA ALA A 85 -11.86 32.56 -40.19
C ALA A 85 -12.52 32.39 -41.57
N SER A 86 -13.67 33.06 -41.72
CA SER A 86 -14.40 33.42 -42.96
C SER A 86 -15.46 32.43 -43.44
#